data_AF-A0AAD8B7A8-F1
#
_entry.id   AF-A0AAD8B7A8-F1
#
_cell.length_a   1.000
_cell.length_b   1.000
_cell.length_c   1.000
_cell.angle_alpha   90.00
_cell.angle_beta   90.00
_cell.angle_gamma   90.00
#
_symmetry.space_group_name_H-M   'P 1'
#
loop_
_entity.id
_entity.type
_entity.pdbx_description
1 polymer ?
#
loop_
_entity_poly.entity_id
_entity_poly.type
_entity_poly.pdbx_seq_one_letter_code
_entity_poly.pdbx_strand_id
1 'polypeptide(L)'
;LLMLLRAFGFYLSSYITVVIALDRYMSIVHPLKIYSSKRCKMMLFTAYSVSFAFSFPQSIIFHVESHPLFPWFFQCVTFNFFQSQSQELAYDIFSCVAVYLYPLVVIVMAYTLLIMK
;
A
#
# COMPACT_ATOMS: atom_id res chain seq x y z
N LEU A 1 -9.81 14.06 -0.95
CA LEU A 1 -8.42 14.21 -1.47
C LEU A 1 -7.35 13.93 -0.42
N LEU A 2 -7.34 14.61 0.73
CA LEU A 2 -6.31 14.41 1.77
C LEU A 2 -6.21 12.95 2.25
N MET A 3 -7.34 12.25 2.43
CA MET A 3 -7.36 10.84 2.82
C MET A 3 -6.77 9.91 1.75
N LEU A 4 -7.00 10.21 0.47
CA LEU A 4 -6.37 9.50 -0.65
C LEU A 4 -4.86 9.71 -0.64
N LEU A 5 -4.39 10.96 -0.51
CA LEU A 5 -2.94 11.25 -0.46
C LEU A 5 -2.26 10.59 0.74
N ARG A 6 -2.94 10.58 1.91
CA ARG A 6 -2.47 9.87 3.10
C ARG A 6 -2.32 8.37 2.83
N ALA A 7 -3.36 7.73 2.32
CA ALA A 7 -3.33 6.30 2.01
C ALA A 7 -2.29 5.98 0.94
N PHE A 8 -2.22 6.78 -0.12
CA PHE A 8 -1.21 6.67 -1.17
C PHE A 8 0.21 6.69 -0.59
N GLY A 9 0.49 7.58 0.37
CA GLY A 9 1.77 7.63 1.08
C GLY A 9 2.13 6.31 1.77
N PHE A 10 1.17 5.69 2.48
CA PHE A 10 1.41 4.41 3.14
C PHE A 10 1.65 3.26 2.15
N TYR A 11 0.81 3.12 1.13
CA TYR A 11 0.99 2.10 0.09
C TYR A 11 2.31 2.28 -0.65
N LEU A 12 2.62 3.51 -1.07
CA LEU A 12 3.83 3.81 -1.81
C LEU A 12 5.07 3.53 -0.98
N SER A 13 5.12 3.98 0.27
CA SER A 13 6.25 3.72 1.15
C SER A 13 6.53 2.22 1.28
N SER A 14 5.48 1.41 1.48
CA SER A 14 5.63 -0.02 1.66
C SER A 14 6.09 -0.74 0.38
N TYR A 15 5.49 -0.41 -0.77
CA TYR A 15 5.89 -1.02 -2.04
C TYR A 15 7.27 -0.55 -2.53
N ILE A 16 7.69 0.68 -2.22
CA ILE A 16 9.05 1.12 -2.48
C ILE A 16 10.06 0.30 -1.66
N THR A 17 9.77 -0.02 -0.39
CA THR A 17 10.61 -0.92 0.40
C THR A 17 10.74 -2.31 -0.24
N VAL A 18 9.64 -2.85 -0.78
CA VAL A 18 9.66 -4.11 -1.54
C VAL A 18 10.54 -4.01 -2.78
N VAL A 19 10.39 -2.93 -3.56
CA VAL A 19 11.21 -2.68 -4.75
C VAL A 19 12.69 -2.62 -4.39
N ILE A 20 13.06 -1.96 -3.29
CA ILE A 20 14.45 -1.87 -2.81
C ILE A 20 14.97 -3.26 -2.44
N ALA A 21 14.22 -4.06 -1.68
CA ALA A 21 14.63 -5.41 -1.28
C ALA A 21 14.88 -6.32 -2.50
N LEU A 22 13.98 -6.26 -3.48
CA LEU A 22 14.09 -7.02 -4.72
C LEU A 22 15.25 -6.52 -5.60
N ASP A 23 15.46 -5.21 -5.71
CA ASP A 23 16.59 -4.63 -6.45
C ASP A 23 17.94 -5.06 -5.85
N ARG A 24 18.05 -5.08 -4.52
CA ARG A 24 19.24 -5.57 -3.81
C ARG A 24 19.50 -7.04 -4.09
N TYR A 25 18.47 -7.88 -3.96
CA TYR A 25 18.56 -9.30 -4.27
C TYR A 25 19.02 -9.52 -5.72
N MET A 26 18.40 -8.85 -6.68
CA MET A 26 18.74 -8.99 -8.11
C MET A 26 20.14 -8.49 -8.44
N SER A 27 20.61 -7.42 -7.78
CA SER A 27 21.94 -6.86 -8.00
C SER A 27 23.04 -7.78 -7.46
N ILE A 28 22.81 -8.48 -6.36
CA ILE A 28 23.78 -9.41 -5.77
C ILE A 28 23.82 -10.72 -6.55
N VAL A 29 22.65 -11.28 -6.88
CA VAL A 29 22.57 -12.58 -7.58
C VAL A 29 22.95 -12.46 -9.06
N HIS A 30 22.71 -11.30 -9.70
CA HIS A 30 23.01 -11.07 -11.11
C HIS A 30 23.84 -9.79 -11.31
N PRO A 31 25.16 -9.85 -11.06
CA PRO A 31 25.99 -8.67 -10.81
C PRO A 31 26.00 -7.59 -11.90
N LEU A 32 25.74 -7.87 -13.19
CA LEU A 32 25.59 -6.82 -14.22
C LEU A 32 24.78 -7.32 -15.43
N LYS A 33 23.46 -7.15 -15.43
CA LYS A 33 22.67 -7.15 -16.69
C LYS A 33 22.47 -5.72 -17.17
N ILE A 34 22.83 -5.43 -18.41
CA ILE A 34 22.68 -4.14 -19.13
C ILE A 34 21.24 -3.57 -19.00
N TYR A 35 20.25 -4.43 -18.77
CA TYR A 35 18.84 -4.05 -18.59
C TYR A 35 18.44 -3.62 -17.15
N SER A 36 19.39 -3.47 -16.21
CA SER A 36 19.06 -3.15 -14.81
C SER A 36 18.25 -1.85 -14.64
N SER A 37 18.62 -0.79 -15.37
CA SER A 37 17.91 0.49 -15.29
C SER A 37 16.46 0.41 -15.77
N LYS A 38 16.18 -0.34 -16.86
CA LYS A 38 14.81 -0.50 -17.37
C LYS A 38 13.94 -1.30 -16.39
N ARG A 39 14.49 -2.35 -15.79
CA ARG A 39 13.79 -3.16 -14.79
C ARG A 39 13.46 -2.36 -13.54
N CYS A 40 14.42 -1.62 -13.01
CA CYS A 40 14.20 -0.76 -11.84
C CYS A 40 13.11 0.30 -12.11
N LYS A 41 13.16 0.97 -13.28
CA LYS A 41 12.11 1.92 -13.70
C LYS A 41 10.74 1.26 -13.82
N MET A 42 10.68 0.05 -14.36
CA MET A 42 9.42 -0.71 -14.47
C MET A 42 8.87 -1.07 -13.09
N MET A 43 9.72 -1.55 -12.16
CA MET A 43 9.34 -1.87 -10.78
C MET A 43 8.81 -0.64 -10.04
N LEU A 44 9.49 0.50 -10.19
CA LEU A 44 9.03 1.77 -9.62
C LEU A 44 7.68 2.17 -10.22
N PHE A 45 7.55 2.16 -11.54
CA PHE A 45 6.29 2.51 -12.21
C PHE A 45 5.14 1.63 -11.69
N THR A 46 5.34 0.31 -11.60
CA THR A 46 4.35 -0.61 -11.03
C THR A 46 4.03 -0.26 -9.57
N ALA A 47 5.02 0.02 -8.73
CA ALA A 47 4.77 0.41 -7.34
C ALA A 47 3.92 1.68 -7.23
N TYR A 48 4.22 2.71 -8.03
CA TYR A 48 3.43 3.95 -8.08
C TYR A 48 2.00 3.68 -8.56
N SER A 49 1.83 2.95 -9.67
CA SER A 49 0.51 2.66 -10.24
C SER A 49 -0.36 1.84 -9.29
N VAL A 50 0.18 0.78 -8.68
CA VAL A 50 -0.57 -0.07 -7.74
C VAL A 50 -0.91 0.69 -6.47
N SER A 51 0.02 1.48 -5.93
CA SER A 51 -0.24 2.32 -4.74
C SER A 51 -1.37 3.32 -5.00
N PHE A 52 -1.36 3.96 -6.18
CA PHE A 52 -2.39 4.90 -6.57
C PHE A 52 -3.75 4.19 -6.69
N ALA A 53 -3.80 3.05 -7.38
CA ALA A 53 -5.02 2.26 -7.54
C ALA A 53 -5.62 1.84 -6.19
N PHE A 54 -4.81 1.34 -5.25
CA PHE A 54 -5.30 0.89 -3.93
C PHE A 54 -5.65 2.05 -3.00
N SER A 55 -5.08 3.23 -3.20
CA SER A 55 -5.45 4.45 -2.46
C SER A 55 -6.75 5.09 -2.94
N PHE A 56 -7.20 4.79 -4.15
CA PHE A 56 -8.36 5.44 -4.76
C PHE A 56 -9.67 5.26 -3.97
N PRO A 57 -10.04 4.05 -3.47
CA PRO A 57 -11.26 3.84 -2.69
C PRO A 57 -11.38 4.74 -1.45
N GLN A 58 -10.26 5.13 -0.83
CA GLN A 58 -10.23 6.02 0.34
C GLN A 58 -10.83 7.40 0.05
N SER A 59 -10.83 7.85 -1.21
CA SER A 59 -11.47 9.10 -1.59
C SER A 59 -13.00 9.06 -1.58
N ILE A 60 -13.57 7.86 -1.73
CA ILE A 60 -15.02 7.65 -1.84
C ILE A 60 -15.61 7.26 -0.49
N ILE A 61 -14.89 6.42 0.28
CA ILE A 61 -15.34 5.89 1.57
C ILE A 61 -15.39 6.99 2.65
N PHE A 62 -14.34 7.83 2.70
CA PHE A 62 -14.26 8.90 3.69
C PHE A 62 -15.11 10.09 3.29
N HIS A 63 -16.13 10.38 4.09
CA HIS A 63 -17.06 11.48 3.89
C HIS A 63 -17.22 12.28 5.18
N VAL A 64 -17.77 13.49 5.05
CA VAL A 64 -18.01 14.37 6.21
C VAL A 64 -19.39 14.07 6.76
N GLU A 65 -19.47 13.72 8.03
CA GLU A 65 -20.70 13.46 8.78
C GLU A 65 -20.70 14.25 10.09
N SER A 66 -21.90 14.56 10.58
CA SER A 66 -22.09 15.17 11.89
C SER A 66 -22.13 14.11 12.98
N HIS A 67 -21.57 14.39 14.16
CA HIS A 67 -21.59 13.43 15.27
C HIS A 67 -23.02 13.17 15.78
N PRO A 68 -23.44 11.90 16.01
CA PRO A 68 -24.81 11.56 16.38
C PRO A 68 -25.28 12.20 17.70
N LEU A 69 -24.37 12.43 18.64
CA LEU A 69 -24.65 13.08 19.93
C LEU A 69 -24.41 14.60 19.94
N PHE A 70 -23.62 15.14 19.00
CA PHE A 70 -23.16 16.53 19.00
C PHE A 70 -23.25 17.11 17.58
N PRO A 71 -24.41 17.66 17.17
CA PRO A 71 -24.67 18.03 15.77
C PRO A 71 -23.80 19.21 15.29
N TRP A 72 -23.17 19.95 16.18
CA TRP A 72 -22.23 21.03 15.86
C TRP A 72 -20.82 20.53 15.51
N PHE A 73 -20.52 19.25 15.73
CA PHE A 73 -19.21 18.66 15.45
C PHE A 73 -19.23 17.88 14.13
N PHE A 74 -18.44 18.37 13.16
CA PHE A 74 -18.25 17.73 11.86
C PHE A 74 -16.95 16.94 11.82
N GLN A 75 -17.02 15.69 11.36
CA GLN A 75 -15.87 14.79 11.28
C GLN A 75 -15.84 14.06 9.94
N CYS A 76 -14.64 13.75 9.46
CA CYS A 76 -14.45 12.91 8.29
C CYS A 76 -14.36 11.45 8.75
N VAL A 77 -15.40 10.68 8.47
CA VAL A 77 -15.60 9.32 9.00
C VAL A 77 -16.02 8.35 7.90
N THR A 78 -16.00 7.07 8.24
CA THR A 78 -16.45 5.94 7.40
C THR A 78 -17.85 5.44 7.79
N PHE A 79 -18.41 5.93 8.90
CA PHE A 79 -19.72 5.52 9.43
C PHE A 79 -20.81 5.69 8.38
N ASN A 80 -21.75 4.75 8.28
CA ASN A 80 -22.85 4.72 7.29
C ASN A 80 -22.46 4.56 5.81
N PHE A 81 -21.17 4.51 5.45
CA PHE A 81 -20.79 4.20 4.07
C PHE A 81 -20.98 2.71 3.74
N PHE A 82 -20.59 1.84 4.67
CA PHE A 82 -20.76 0.39 4.51
C PHE A 82 -22.14 -0.04 5.01
N GLN A 83 -22.84 -0.85 4.21
CA GLN A 83 -24.15 -1.41 4.58
C GLN A 83 -24.05 -2.44 5.70
N SER A 84 -22.88 -3.07 5.86
CA SER A 84 -22.64 -4.10 6.87
C SER A 84 -21.26 -3.97 7.49
N GLN A 85 -21.16 -4.29 8.78
CA GLN A 85 -19.89 -4.33 9.52
C GLN A 85 -18.88 -5.31 8.89
N SER A 86 -19.37 -6.39 8.28
CA SER A 86 -18.53 -7.36 7.57
C SER A 86 -17.79 -6.75 6.38
N GLN A 87 -18.40 -5.82 5.65
CA GLN A 87 -17.76 -5.13 4.52
C GLN A 87 -16.67 -4.17 4.99
N GLU A 88 -16.92 -3.42 6.07
CA GLU A 88 -15.94 -2.54 6.69
C GLU A 88 -14.73 -3.35 7.18
N LEU A 89 -14.96 -4.44 7.91
CA LEU A 89 -13.91 -5.33 8.38
C LEU A 89 -13.11 -5.94 7.23
N ALA A 90 -13.77 -6.39 6.15
CA ALA A 90 -13.09 -6.95 4.99
C ALA A 90 -12.19 -5.91 4.31
N TYR A 91 -12.63 -4.65 4.22
CA TYR A 91 -11.85 -3.56 3.67
C TYR A 91 -10.62 -3.21 4.52
N ASP A 92 -10.79 -3.20 5.84
CA ASP A 92 -9.69 -2.95 6.79
C ASP A 92 -8.66 -4.08 6.77
N ILE A 93 -9.11 -5.33 6.74
CA ILE A 93 -8.23 -6.50 6.61
C ILE A 93 -7.48 -6.44 5.28
N PHE A 94 -8.17 -6.16 4.17
CA PHE A 94 -7.55 -6.01 2.87
C PHE A 94 -6.45 -4.94 2.89
N SER A 95 -6.75 -3.76 3.47
CA SER A 95 -5.81 -2.65 3.58
C SER A 95 -4.60 -3.03 4.44
N CYS A 96 -4.83 -3.72 5.56
CA CYS A 96 -3.76 -4.19 6.44
C CYS A 96 -2.85 -5.21 5.73
N VAL A 97 -3.44 -6.17 5.00
CA VAL A 97 -2.69 -7.17 4.25
C VAL A 97 -1.86 -6.51 3.15
N ALA A 98 -2.45 -5.59 2.39
CA ALA A 98 -1.79 -4.95 1.26
C ALA A 98 -0.67 -3.98 1.69
N VAL A 99 -0.84 -3.25 2.80
CA VAL A 99 0.17 -2.30 3.30
C VAL A 99 1.27 -3.00 4.12
N TYR A 100 0.94 -4.01 4.92
CA TYR A 100 1.87 -4.60 5.89
C TYR A 100 2.25 -6.04 5.58
N LEU A 101 1.28 -6.96 5.55
CA LEU A 101 1.56 -8.39 5.51
C LEU A 101 2.23 -8.82 4.21
N TYR A 102 1.69 -8.40 3.06
CA TYR A 102 2.23 -8.73 1.75
C TYR A 102 3.66 -8.18 1.58
N PRO A 103 3.93 -6.88 1.83
CA PRO A 103 5.28 -6.34 1.78
C PRO A 103 6.26 -7.05 2.72
N LEU A 104 5.84 -7.33 3.95
CA LEU A 104 6.66 -8.04 4.94
C LEU A 104 7.08 -9.43 4.44
N VAL A 105 6.12 -10.22 3.93
CA VAL A 105 6.41 -11.56 3.39
C VAL A 105 7.40 -11.48 2.24
N VAL A 106 7.21 -10.56 1.28
CA VAL A 106 8.12 -10.43 0.13
C VAL A 106 9.53 -10.03 0.59
N ILE A 107 9.64 -9.09 1.53
CA ILE A 107 10.93 -8.65 2.07
C ILE A 107 11.65 -9.79 2.78
N VAL A 108 10.96 -10.51 3.69
CA VAL A 108 11.53 -11.64 4.43
C VAL A 108 12.00 -12.72 3.46
N MET A 109 11.20 -13.06 2.46
CA MET A 109 11.57 -14.05 1.44
C MET A 109 12.81 -13.60 0.63
N ALA A 110 12.84 -12.34 0.17
CA ALA A 110 13.96 -11.82 -0.60
C ALA A 110 15.28 -11.84 0.19
N TYR A 111 15.25 -11.44 1.47
CA TYR A 111 16.43 -11.47 2.33
C TYR A 111 16.83 -12.90 2.74
N THR A 112 15.87 -13.80 2.98
CA THR A 112 16.17 -15.21 3.30
C THR A 112 16.86 -15.88 2.11
N LEU A 113 16.36 -15.66 0.89
CA LEU A 113 16.99 -16.18 -0.33
C LEU A 113 18.38 -15.59 -0.58
N LEU A 114 18.60 -14.33 -0.20
CA LEU A 114 19.91 -13.69 -0.27
C LEU A 114 20.90 -14.37 0.67
N ILE A 115 20.51 -14.64 1.93
CA ILE A 115 21.38 -15.26 2.94
C ILE A 115 21.68 -16.73 2.62
N MET A 116 20.69 -17.45 2.08
CA MET A 116 20.84 -18.86 1.71
C MET A 116 21.68 -19.08 0.44
N LYS A 117 22.01 -18.01 -0.29
CA LYS A 117 22.79 -18.04 -1.53
C LYS A 117 24.26 -17.77 -1.26
#